data_AF-A0A2E0HZI3-F1
#
_entry.id   AF-A0A2E0HZI3-F1
#
_cell.length_a   1.000
_cell.length_b   1.000
_cell.length_c   1.000
_cell.angle_alpha   90.00
_cell.angle_beta   90.00
_cell.angle_gamma   90.00
#
_symmetry.space_group_name_H-M   'P 1'
#
loop_
_entity.id
_entity.type
_entity.pdbx_description
1 polymer ?
#
loop_
_entity_poly.entity_id
_entity_poly.type
_entity_poly.pdbx_seq_one_letter_code
_entity_poly.pdbx_strand_id
1 'polypeptide(L)'
;MLAPHFYHQVIRKTIISFGTLFNNMEVRTKTSAGTNLSVVKVPIAYGPVQKFLARLEQRPELRTEGAARTASSVDLPRMSFEMVGIQYDGSRKVSTMQTFKAVNTASGGLTKTFMPVPYNINIQLNVLAKLNEDALQIVEQILPYFQPSFNLTIDMLDVLGEKKDVPIVLESISFEDNYTDDYLTRREIVYTLNFTAKTYMYGPLPSTDEGLIKKVQVDYQTDTSNLKTGSRQVRYTAEPLAIKDYNNDATTTLAEVINSKVVSFEVSDATSLVPETFIEIDSEIMKIKSIAANRLTVRRGEYGSMITQHDFGAVLNAITPQDTALIEPADDFGFSEFKYDYNDGKVYSPSKGEDV
;
A
#
# COMPACT_ATOMS: atom_id res chain seq x y z
N MET A 1 18.36 15.82 -11.90
CA MET A 1 17.87 14.96 -13.00
C MET A 1 16.59 14.30 -12.53
N LEU A 2 15.58 14.19 -13.39
CA LEU A 2 14.35 13.45 -13.06
C LEU A 2 14.68 11.95 -13.01
N ALA A 3 14.01 11.22 -12.12
CA ALA A 3 14.24 9.79 -11.87
C ALA A 3 13.83 8.93 -13.09
N PRO A 4 14.19 7.62 -13.11
CA PRO A 4 13.74 6.69 -14.15
C PRO A 4 12.20 6.59 -14.22
N HIS A 5 11.68 6.04 -15.31
CA HIS A 5 10.24 5.90 -15.54
C HIS A 5 9.51 5.23 -14.36
N PHE A 6 8.52 5.93 -13.79
CA PHE A 6 7.59 5.40 -12.77
C PHE A 6 6.14 5.74 -13.15
N TYR A 7 5.21 4.80 -12.98
CA TYR A 7 3.81 4.98 -13.33
C TYR A 7 2.86 4.24 -12.37
N HIS A 8 2.45 4.93 -11.30
CA HIS A 8 1.57 4.39 -10.25
C HIS A 8 0.07 4.39 -10.61
N GLN A 9 -0.30 4.90 -11.78
CA GLN A 9 -1.68 4.92 -12.28
C GLN A 9 -2.70 5.67 -11.39
N VAL A 10 -2.27 6.48 -10.42
CA VAL A 10 -3.18 7.14 -9.44
C VAL A 10 -4.29 7.95 -10.12
N ILE A 11 -3.94 8.74 -11.15
CA ILE A 11 -4.93 9.52 -11.92
C ILE A 11 -5.95 8.58 -12.58
N ARG A 12 -5.47 7.52 -13.23
CA ARG A 12 -6.32 6.53 -13.90
C ARG A 12 -7.26 5.84 -12.90
N LYS A 13 -6.75 5.42 -11.75
CA LYS A 13 -7.55 4.81 -10.69
C LYS A 13 -8.61 5.78 -10.16
N THR A 14 -8.25 7.05 -9.95
CA THR A 14 -9.19 8.08 -9.50
C THR A 14 -10.32 8.30 -10.51
N ILE A 15 -10.01 8.35 -11.81
CA ILE A 15 -11.01 8.49 -12.88
C ILE A 15 -11.91 7.26 -12.95
N ILE A 16 -11.36 6.04 -12.82
CA ILE A 16 -12.16 4.81 -12.83
C ILE A 16 -13.09 4.78 -11.61
N SER A 17 -12.57 5.06 -10.41
CA SER A 17 -13.36 5.11 -9.17
C SER A 17 -14.47 6.16 -9.25
N PHE A 18 -14.20 7.33 -9.83
CA PHE A 18 -15.23 8.33 -10.11
C PHE A 18 -16.31 7.78 -11.06
N GLY A 19 -15.92 7.17 -12.19
CA GLY A 19 -16.87 6.59 -13.14
C GLY A 19 -17.74 5.49 -12.54
N THR A 20 -17.17 4.67 -11.64
CA THR A 20 -17.94 3.61 -10.95
C THR A 20 -18.98 4.14 -9.99
N LEU A 21 -18.82 5.36 -9.45
CA LEU A 21 -19.79 5.98 -8.55
C LEU A 21 -21.15 6.20 -9.22
N PHE A 22 -21.13 6.53 -10.52
CA PHE A 22 -22.31 6.79 -11.33
C PHE A 22 -22.71 5.58 -12.19
N ASN A 23 -22.14 4.40 -11.89
CA ASN A 23 -22.57 3.17 -12.54
C ASN A 23 -23.94 2.77 -11.99
N ASN A 24 -24.79 2.19 -12.85
CA ASN A 24 -26.13 1.72 -12.49
C ASN A 24 -27.17 2.80 -12.14
N MET A 25 -27.05 3.98 -12.75
CA MET A 25 -28.13 4.98 -12.74
C MET A 25 -29.28 4.54 -13.65
N GLU A 26 -30.51 4.75 -13.20
CA GLU A 26 -31.72 4.29 -13.90
C GLU A 26 -32.74 5.42 -14.06
N VAL A 27 -33.41 5.45 -15.21
CA VAL A 27 -34.56 6.32 -15.47
C VAL A 27 -35.80 5.47 -15.65
N ARG A 28 -36.92 5.91 -15.07
CA ARG A 28 -38.20 5.23 -15.13
C ARG A 28 -39.21 6.08 -15.88
N THR A 29 -39.75 5.53 -16.95
CA THR A 29 -40.83 6.16 -17.73
C THR A 29 -42.13 5.39 -17.54
N LYS A 30 -43.22 6.11 -17.26
CA LYS A 30 -44.56 5.52 -17.21
C LYS A 30 -45.10 5.36 -18.62
N THR A 31 -45.47 4.13 -18.99
CA THR A 31 -46.14 3.87 -20.27
C THR A 31 -47.61 4.30 -20.18
N SER A 32 -48.20 4.77 -21.29
CA SER A 32 -49.57 5.33 -21.38
C SER A 32 -50.71 4.47 -20.79
N ALA A 33 -50.47 3.19 -20.49
CA ALA A 33 -51.42 2.26 -19.88
C ALA A 33 -51.31 2.13 -18.34
N GLY A 34 -50.43 2.88 -17.68
CA GLY A 34 -50.38 2.99 -16.20
C GLY A 34 -49.90 1.76 -15.42
N THR A 35 -49.71 0.60 -16.04
CA THR A 35 -49.32 -0.65 -15.35
C THR A 35 -47.87 -1.06 -15.55
N ASN A 36 -47.20 -0.64 -16.64
CA ASN A 36 -45.83 -1.03 -16.97
C ASN A 36 -44.87 0.16 -16.86
N LEU A 37 -43.88 0.03 -15.97
CA LEU A 37 -42.74 0.94 -15.81
C LEU A 37 -41.62 0.46 -16.74
N SER A 38 -41.24 1.28 -17.72
CA SER A 38 -40.02 1.03 -18.50
C SER A 38 -38.83 1.54 -17.70
N VAL A 39 -37.88 0.66 -17.40
CA VAL A 39 -36.64 1.01 -16.69
C VAL A 39 -35.50 1.01 -17.70
N VAL A 40 -34.85 2.15 -17.87
CA VAL A 40 -33.71 2.32 -18.77
C VAL A 40 -32.47 2.60 -17.95
N LYS A 41 -31.43 1.77 -18.10
CA LYS A 41 -30.13 2.01 -17.49
C LYS A 41 -29.39 3.08 -18.30
N VAL A 42 -28.90 4.10 -17.61
CA VAL A 42 -28.16 5.22 -18.22
C VAL A 42 -26.71 4.80 -18.41
N PRO A 43 -26.22 4.66 -19.65
CA PRO A 43 -24.82 4.34 -19.90
C PRO A 43 -23.92 5.53 -19.53
N ILE A 44 -22.74 5.23 -19.01
CA ILE A 44 -21.68 6.21 -18.73
C ILE A 44 -20.41 5.89 -19.51
N ALA A 45 -19.74 6.91 -20.05
CA ALA A 45 -18.48 6.75 -20.77
C ALA A 45 -17.49 7.87 -20.46
N TYR A 46 -16.19 7.55 -20.49
CA TYR A 46 -15.13 8.54 -20.39
C TYR A 46 -14.84 9.16 -21.76
N GLY A 47 -14.94 10.48 -21.85
CA GLY A 47 -14.61 11.25 -23.05
C GLY A 47 -15.37 12.58 -23.16
N PRO A 48 -14.94 13.46 -24.06
CA PRO A 48 -15.52 14.79 -24.24
C PRO A 48 -16.95 14.71 -24.76
N VAL A 49 -17.82 15.59 -24.25
CA VAL A 49 -19.24 15.65 -24.64
C VAL A 49 -19.41 15.92 -26.14
N GLN A 50 -18.53 16.73 -26.74
CA GLN A 50 -18.61 17.09 -28.16
C GLN A 50 -18.48 15.87 -29.08
N LYS A 51 -17.72 14.86 -28.67
CA LYS A 51 -17.61 13.60 -29.43
C LYS A 51 -18.93 12.82 -29.44
N PHE A 52 -19.71 12.92 -28.37
CA PHE A 52 -21.02 12.26 -28.29
C PHE A 52 -22.10 13.06 -29.02
N LEU A 53 -22.09 14.39 -28.91
CA LEU A 53 -22.97 15.30 -29.66
C LEU A 53 -22.77 15.13 -31.17
N ALA A 54 -21.54 15.14 -31.65
CA ALA A 54 -21.24 14.94 -33.07
C ALA A 54 -21.73 13.58 -33.61
N ARG A 55 -21.70 12.53 -32.77
CA ARG A 55 -22.24 11.20 -33.14
C ARG A 55 -23.77 11.18 -33.17
N LEU A 56 -24.42 12.06 -32.41
CA LEU A 56 -25.86 12.18 -32.39
C LEU A 56 -26.37 13.01 -33.59
N GLU A 57 -25.66 14.08 -33.94
CA GLU A 57 -25.93 14.94 -35.11
C GLU A 57 -25.68 14.25 -36.46
N GLN A 58 -24.66 13.39 -36.56
CA GLN A 58 -24.33 12.63 -37.79
C GLN A 58 -25.42 11.61 -38.21
N ARG A 59 -26.57 11.58 -37.53
CA ARG A 59 -27.73 10.76 -37.90
C ARG A 59 -28.82 11.63 -38.58
N PRO A 60 -28.73 11.90 -39.90
CA PRO A 60 -29.91 12.27 -40.65
C PRO A 60 -30.86 11.07 -40.67
N GLU A 61 -32.15 11.31 -40.49
CA GLU A 61 -33.18 10.29 -40.31
C GLU A 61 -33.26 9.30 -41.48
N LEU A 62 -32.55 8.16 -41.41
CA LEU A 62 -32.85 7.01 -42.24
C LEU A 62 -34.04 6.25 -41.64
N ARG A 63 -35.24 6.79 -41.89
CA ARG A 63 -36.55 6.23 -41.56
C ARG A 63 -36.89 5.07 -42.51
N THR A 64 -35.99 4.10 -42.67
CA THR A 64 -36.27 2.86 -43.41
C THR A 64 -36.57 1.76 -42.40
N GLU A 65 -37.86 1.48 -42.22
CA GLU A 65 -38.36 0.31 -41.50
C GLU A 65 -37.65 -0.96 -42.03
N GLY A 66 -36.93 -1.66 -41.16
CA GLY A 66 -36.41 -3.01 -41.46
C GLY A 66 -34.90 -3.19 -41.52
N ALA A 67 -34.07 -2.14 -41.43
CA ALA A 67 -32.62 -2.30 -41.34
C ALA A 67 -32.19 -2.69 -39.92
N ALA A 68 -31.50 -3.83 -39.80
CA ALA A 68 -30.98 -4.38 -38.55
C ALA A 68 -30.24 -3.32 -37.71
N ARG A 69 -30.51 -3.33 -36.40
CA ARG A 69 -29.95 -2.47 -35.35
C ARG A 69 -28.44 -2.70 -35.14
N THR A 70 -27.63 -2.66 -36.20
CA THR A 70 -26.23 -3.05 -36.13
C THR A 70 -25.33 -1.83 -36.06
N ALA A 71 -24.83 -1.60 -34.84
CA ALA A 71 -23.61 -0.86 -34.46
C ALA A 71 -23.59 0.66 -34.72
N SER A 72 -24.01 1.42 -33.69
CA SER A 72 -23.65 2.84 -33.37
C SER A 72 -24.83 3.82 -33.25
N SER A 73 -26.01 3.37 -32.81
CA SER A 73 -27.00 4.28 -32.24
C SER A 73 -26.56 4.69 -30.82
N VAL A 74 -26.19 5.97 -30.63
CA VAL A 74 -26.04 6.55 -29.30
C VAL A 74 -27.44 6.93 -28.81
N ASP A 75 -28.00 6.13 -27.92
CA ASP A 75 -29.32 6.38 -27.32
C ASP A 75 -29.19 7.30 -26.10
N LEU A 76 -30.14 8.24 -25.96
CA LEU A 76 -30.36 9.09 -24.78
C LEU A 76 -31.42 8.43 -23.88
N PRO A 77 -31.38 8.60 -22.54
CA PRO A 77 -30.42 9.41 -21.79
C PRO A 77 -29.04 8.75 -21.64
N ARG A 78 -27.97 9.56 -21.52
CA ARG A 78 -26.59 9.10 -21.38
C ARG A 78 -25.76 10.05 -20.52
N MET A 79 -24.78 9.52 -19.82
CA MET A 79 -23.76 10.30 -19.13
C MET A 79 -22.39 10.19 -19.81
N SER A 80 -21.64 11.27 -19.79
CA SER A 80 -20.24 11.29 -20.19
C SER A 80 -19.44 12.07 -19.17
N PHE A 81 -18.19 11.70 -18.94
CA PHE A 81 -17.34 12.45 -18.03
C PHE A 81 -15.91 12.55 -18.56
N GLU A 82 -15.23 13.63 -18.21
CA GLU A 82 -13.86 13.87 -18.61
C GLU A 82 -13.06 14.58 -17.54
N MET A 83 -11.74 14.44 -17.62
CA MET A 83 -10.82 15.21 -16.80
C MET A 83 -10.53 16.53 -17.52
N VAL A 84 -10.84 17.65 -16.87
CA VAL A 84 -10.67 19.01 -17.42
C VAL A 84 -9.29 19.56 -17.09
N GLY A 85 -8.76 19.26 -15.89
CA GLY A 85 -7.51 19.83 -15.44
C GLY A 85 -6.93 19.19 -14.19
N ILE A 86 -5.68 19.54 -13.89
CA ILE A 86 -4.98 19.18 -12.66
C ILE A 86 -4.32 20.41 -12.06
N GLN A 87 -4.46 20.59 -10.76
CA GLN A 87 -3.93 21.76 -10.04
C GLN A 87 -3.22 21.31 -8.76
N TYR A 88 -2.09 21.93 -8.46
CA TYR A 88 -1.36 21.67 -7.22
C TYR A 88 -2.09 22.32 -6.03
N ASP A 89 -2.24 21.58 -4.93
CA ASP A 89 -2.91 22.08 -3.72
C ASP A 89 -1.93 22.22 -2.55
N GLY A 90 -1.31 23.40 -2.45
CA GLY A 90 -0.31 23.69 -1.40
C GLY A 90 -0.86 23.63 0.03
N SER A 91 -2.18 23.74 0.23
CA SER A 91 -2.79 23.77 1.56
C SER A 91 -2.75 22.41 2.27
N ARG A 92 -2.72 21.31 1.50
CA ARG A 92 -2.67 19.93 2.01
C ARG A 92 -1.24 19.37 2.09
N LYS A 93 -0.23 20.21 1.88
CA LYS A 93 1.17 19.78 1.85
C LYS A 93 1.66 19.52 3.27
N VAL A 94 2.05 18.28 3.53
CA VAL A 94 2.77 17.90 4.75
C VAL A 94 4.27 18.22 4.59
N SER A 95 4.98 18.44 5.71
CA SER A 95 6.42 18.71 5.71
C SER A 95 7.20 17.67 4.89
N THR A 96 8.05 18.13 3.98
CA THR A 96 8.83 17.29 3.05
C THR A 96 9.90 16.44 3.74
N MET A 97 10.17 16.68 5.04
CA MET A 97 11.12 15.89 5.83
C MET A 97 10.52 14.61 6.41
N GLN A 98 9.20 14.46 6.37
CA GLN A 98 8.55 13.26 6.87
C GLN A 98 8.61 12.16 5.79
N THR A 99 9.02 10.97 6.21
CA THR A 99 8.99 9.75 5.41
C THR A 99 8.15 8.73 6.17
N PHE A 100 7.30 7.99 5.47
CA PHE A 100 6.66 6.82 6.04
C PHE A 100 7.40 5.56 5.60
N LYS A 101 7.38 4.52 6.43
CA LYS A 101 7.94 3.21 6.10
C LYS A 101 6.78 2.27 5.87
N ALA A 102 6.77 1.59 4.74
CA ALA A 102 5.78 0.58 4.42
C ALA A 102 6.47 -0.71 3.99
N VAL A 103 5.85 -1.84 4.30
CA VAL A 103 6.31 -3.13 3.81
C VAL A 103 5.95 -3.22 2.34
N ASN A 104 6.96 -3.43 1.50
CA ASN A 104 6.74 -3.63 0.09
C ASN A 104 6.18 -5.05 -0.12
N THR A 105 4.94 -5.14 -0.56
CA THR A 105 4.23 -6.42 -0.73
C THR A 105 4.88 -7.32 -1.79
N ALA A 106 5.68 -6.76 -2.70
CA ALA A 106 6.37 -7.51 -3.75
C ALA A 106 7.74 -8.06 -3.32
N SER A 107 8.41 -7.44 -2.35
CA SER A 107 9.77 -7.84 -1.92
C SER A 107 9.87 -8.25 -0.45
N GLY A 108 8.81 -8.07 0.35
CA GLY A 108 8.82 -8.28 1.80
C GLY A 108 9.67 -7.27 2.59
N GLY A 109 10.50 -6.46 1.91
CA GLY A 109 11.38 -5.48 2.52
C GLY A 109 10.67 -4.17 2.92
N LEU A 110 11.16 -3.52 3.97
CA LEU A 110 10.68 -2.21 4.41
C LEU A 110 11.17 -1.11 3.46
N THR A 111 10.28 -0.53 2.67
CA THR A 111 10.62 0.62 1.81
C THR A 111 10.29 1.93 2.52
N LYS A 112 11.25 2.86 2.55
CA LYS A 112 11.01 4.24 3.01
C LYS A 112 10.51 5.09 1.85
N THR A 113 9.36 5.74 2.02
CA THR A 113 8.76 6.60 0.99
C THR A 113 8.51 7.99 1.54
N PHE A 114 8.74 9.01 0.71
CA PHE A 114 8.44 10.40 1.05
C PHE A 114 6.93 10.65 1.11
N MET A 115 6.51 11.63 1.92
CA MET A 115 5.11 12.06 1.95
C MET A 115 4.61 12.45 0.55
N PRO A 116 3.39 12.06 0.18
CA PRO A 116 2.87 12.32 -1.16
C PRO A 116 2.49 13.79 -1.36
N VAL A 117 2.49 14.20 -2.63
CA VAL A 117 2.22 15.56 -3.06
C VAL A 117 0.72 15.72 -3.39
N PRO A 118 -0.01 16.64 -2.75
CA PRO A 118 -1.45 16.82 -3.00
C PRO A 118 -1.74 17.49 -4.34
N TYR A 119 -2.72 16.97 -5.07
CA TYR A 119 -3.26 17.56 -6.30
C TYR A 119 -4.79 17.53 -6.31
N ASN A 120 -5.39 18.50 -6.99
CA ASN A 120 -6.80 18.59 -7.29
C ASN A 120 -7.00 18.21 -8.76
N ILE A 121 -7.83 17.21 -9.02
CA ILE A 121 -8.23 16.82 -10.39
C ILE A 121 -9.64 17.38 -10.61
N ASN A 122 -9.79 18.23 -11.61
CA ASN A 122 -11.09 18.75 -12.03
C ASN A 122 -11.71 17.76 -13.02
N ILE A 123 -12.91 17.27 -12.69
CA ILE A 123 -13.68 16.32 -13.48
C ILE A 123 -15.01 16.96 -13.83
N GLN A 124 -15.42 16.85 -15.09
CA GLN A 124 -16.72 17.31 -15.55
C GLN A 124 -17.57 16.09 -15.90
N LEU A 125 -18.79 16.03 -15.35
CA LEU A 125 -19.81 15.03 -15.68
C LEU A 125 -20.94 15.72 -16.44
N ASN A 126 -21.22 15.23 -17.64
CA ASN A 126 -22.25 15.74 -18.54
C ASN A 126 -23.37 14.71 -18.65
N VAL A 127 -24.59 15.10 -18.30
CA VAL A 127 -25.82 14.30 -18.46
C VAL A 127 -26.57 14.83 -19.67
N LEU A 128 -26.78 13.97 -20.67
CA LEU A 128 -27.51 14.28 -21.89
C LEU A 128 -28.86 13.56 -21.88
N ALA A 129 -29.94 14.29 -22.09
CA ALA A 129 -31.28 13.74 -22.18
C ALA A 129 -32.14 14.47 -23.22
N LYS A 130 -33.17 13.77 -23.73
CA LYS A 130 -34.17 14.37 -24.62
C LYS A 130 -35.30 15.06 -23.85
N LEU A 131 -35.68 14.49 -22.71
CA LEU A 131 -36.75 14.97 -21.85
C LEU A 131 -36.15 15.52 -20.55
N ASN A 132 -36.71 16.62 -20.05
CA ASN A 132 -36.25 17.22 -18.81
C ASN A 132 -36.52 16.31 -17.60
N GLU A 133 -37.62 15.56 -17.61
CA GLU A 133 -37.96 14.59 -16.56
C GLU A 133 -36.87 13.52 -16.40
N ASP A 134 -36.36 12.97 -17.51
CA ASP A 134 -35.30 11.95 -17.48
C ASP A 134 -34.00 12.52 -16.90
N ALA A 135 -33.65 13.76 -17.25
CA ALA A 135 -32.47 14.44 -16.70
C ALA A 135 -32.60 14.71 -15.20
N LEU A 136 -33.78 15.18 -14.76
CA LEU A 136 -34.06 15.45 -13.35
C LEU A 136 -33.99 14.18 -12.51
N GLN A 137 -34.52 13.05 -13.00
CA GLN A 137 -34.41 11.77 -12.30
C GLN A 137 -32.95 11.35 -12.05
N ILE A 138 -32.05 11.62 -13.00
CA ILE A 138 -30.61 11.33 -12.87
C ILE A 138 -29.97 12.28 -11.86
N VAL A 139 -30.24 13.59 -11.98
CA VAL A 139 -29.65 14.60 -11.10
C VAL A 139 -30.11 14.39 -9.65
N GLU A 140 -31.39 14.10 -9.40
CA GLU A 140 -31.91 13.82 -8.06
C GLU A 140 -31.29 12.57 -7.41
N GLN A 141 -30.86 11.59 -8.19
CA GLN A 141 -30.13 10.42 -7.69
C GLN A 141 -28.68 10.75 -7.32
N ILE A 142 -28.10 11.81 -7.88
CA ILE A 142 -26.71 12.23 -7.62
C ILE A 142 -26.62 13.16 -6.40
N LEU A 143 -27.41 14.24 -6.40
CA LEU A 143 -27.21 15.36 -5.47
C LEU A 143 -27.24 15.01 -3.97
N PRO A 144 -28.13 14.12 -3.47
CA PRO A 144 -28.21 13.83 -2.04
C PRO A 144 -26.93 13.25 -1.43
N TYR A 145 -26.08 12.60 -2.23
CA TYR A 145 -24.84 11.98 -1.77
C TYR A 145 -23.68 12.98 -1.58
N PHE A 146 -23.79 14.20 -2.10
CA PHE A 146 -22.72 15.21 -2.05
C PHE A 146 -23.06 16.33 -1.06
N GLN A 147 -22.58 16.20 0.18
CA GLN A 147 -22.84 17.16 1.26
C GLN A 147 -21.55 17.76 1.86
N PRO A 148 -20.79 18.64 1.17
CA PRO A 148 -20.66 18.89 -0.27
C PRO A 148 -19.65 17.93 -0.95
N SER A 149 -19.13 16.95 -0.20
CA SER A 149 -18.11 16.01 -0.66
C SER A 149 -18.48 14.57 -0.35
N PHE A 150 -18.10 13.66 -1.24
CA PHE A 150 -18.20 12.22 -1.06
C PHE A 150 -16.80 11.61 -1.07
N ASN A 151 -16.46 10.81 -0.05
CA ASN A 151 -15.13 10.22 0.08
C ASN A 151 -15.08 8.84 -0.55
N LEU A 152 -14.11 8.62 -1.45
CA LEU A 152 -13.82 7.32 -2.04
C LEU A 152 -12.44 6.82 -1.60
N THR A 153 -12.38 5.62 -1.03
CA THR A 153 -11.11 4.95 -0.74
C THR A 153 -10.52 4.42 -2.04
N ILE A 154 -9.32 4.88 -2.40
CA ILE A 154 -8.59 4.46 -3.59
C ILE A 154 -7.23 3.90 -3.15
N ASP A 155 -6.84 2.78 -3.75
CA ASP A 155 -5.49 2.25 -3.61
C ASP A 155 -4.52 3.09 -4.46
N MET A 156 -3.66 3.85 -3.78
CA MET A 156 -2.73 4.75 -4.44
C MET A 156 -1.53 3.99 -4.97
N LEU A 157 -0.93 3.13 -4.14
CA LEU A 157 0.27 2.36 -4.44
C LEU A 157 0.02 0.89 -4.15
N ASP A 158 -0.22 0.11 -5.21
CA ASP A 158 -0.47 -1.34 -5.07
C ASP A 158 0.74 -2.07 -4.47
N VAL A 159 1.96 -1.57 -4.72
CA VAL A 159 3.22 -2.17 -4.24
C VAL A 159 3.39 -2.01 -2.72
N LEU A 160 2.79 -0.97 -2.13
CA LEU A 160 2.86 -0.70 -0.68
C LEU A 160 1.52 -0.95 0.02
N GLY A 161 0.44 -1.24 -0.72
CA GLY A 161 -0.91 -1.35 -0.18
C GLY A 161 -1.48 -0.06 0.40
N GLU A 162 -0.98 1.10 -0.05
CA GLU A 162 -1.34 2.41 0.51
C GLU A 162 -2.73 2.84 0.02
N LYS A 163 -3.75 2.63 0.86
CA LYS A 163 -5.13 3.05 0.60
C LYS A 163 -5.39 4.41 1.21
N LYS A 164 -5.99 5.30 0.43
CA LYS A 164 -6.28 6.66 0.86
C LYS A 164 -7.66 7.11 0.41
N ASP A 165 -8.33 7.84 1.29
CA ASP A 165 -9.61 8.46 0.98
C ASP A 165 -9.41 9.73 0.15
N VAL A 166 -10.05 9.76 -1.01
CA VAL A 166 -10.10 10.90 -1.92
C VAL A 166 -11.48 11.53 -1.82
N PRO A 167 -11.58 12.76 -1.25
CA PRO A 167 -12.80 13.54 -1.31
C PRO A 167 -13.08 13.97 -2.75
N ILE A 168 -14.26 13.67 -3.24
CA ILE A 168 -14.84 14.24 -4.45
C ILE A 168 -15.82 15.32 -4.02
N VAL A 169 -15.50 16.58 -4.33
CA VAL A 169 -16.33 17.74 -4.00
C VAL A 169 -17.15 18.13 -5.24
N LEU A 170 -18.45 18.34 -5.07
CA LEU A 170 -19.29 18.95 -6.10
C LEU A 170 -19.14 20.47 -6.02
N GLU A 171 -18.61 21.09 -7.07
CA GLU A 171 -18.33 22.54 -7.10
C GLU A 171 -19.51 23.34 -7.65
N SER A 172 -20.08 22.88 -8.76
CA SER A 172 -21.12 23.61 -9.47
C SER A 172 -21.95 22.68 -10.34
N ILE A 173 -23.20 23.08 -10.59
CA ILE A 173 -24.12 22.45 -11.54
C ILE A 173 -24.58 23.54 -12.50
N SER A 174 -24.49 23.30 -13.80
CA SER A 174 -25.07 24.18 -14.83
C SER A 174 -26.01 23.40 -15.73
N PHE A 175 -27.03 24.10 -16.22
CA PHE A 175 -28.06 23.59 -17.10
C PHE A 175 -28.01 24.37 -18.42
N GLU A 176 -27.98 23.64 -19.53
CA GLU A 176 -28.07 24.19 -20.87
C GLU A 176 -29.16 23.45 -21.65
N ASP A 177 -30.03 24.21 -22.29
CA ASP A 177 -31.10 23.72 -23.15
C ASP A 177 -30.91 24.35 -24.52
N ASN A 178 -30.44 23.56 -25.48
CA ASN A 178 -30.11 24.04 -26.82
C ASN A 178 -31.37 24.12 -27.70
N TYR A 179 -32.36 24.89 -27.26
CA TYR A 179 -33.53 25.21 -28.07
C TYR A 179 -33.15 26.26 -29.14
N THR A 180 -32.77 25.81 -30.34
CA THR A 180 -32.53 26.69 -31.50
C THR A 180 -33.78 26.73 -32.39
N ASP A 181 -34.14 27.92 -32.88
CA ASP A 181 -35.36 28.24 -33.64
C ASP A 181 -35.40 27.64 -35.08
N ASP A 182 -34.51 26.69 -35.38
CA ASP A 182 -34.47 25.94 -36.63
C ASP A 182 -34.99 24.51 -36.40
N TYR A 183 -36.12 24.18 -37.04
CA TYR A 183 -36.80 22.88 -36.99
C TYR A 183 -35.92 21.68 -37.38
N LEU A 184 -34.72 21.93 -37.94
CA LEU A 184 -33.75 20.92 -38.33
C LEU A 184 -32.87 20.43 -37.16
N THR A 185 -32.69 21.23 -36.11
CA THR A 185 -31.81 20.86 -34.98
C THR A 185 -32.58 20.11 -33.90
N ARG A 186 -32.02 18.97 -33.44
CA ARG A 186 -32.61 18.22 -32.33
C ARG A 186 -32.34 18.96 -31.03
N ARG A 187 -33.40 19.22 -30.26
CA ARG A 187 -33.29 19.67 -28.85
C ARG A 187 -32.67 18.58 -27.99
N GLU A 188 -31.67 18.96 -27.23
CA GLU A 188 -30.91 18.16 -26.28
C GLU A 188 -30.68 18.97 -25.00
N ILE A 189 -31.00 18.36 -23.87
CA ILE A 189 -30.80 18.97 -22.57
C ILE A 189 -29.47 18.46 -22.04
N VAL A 190 -28.60 19.38 -21.63
CA VAL A 190 -27.28 19.09 -21.07
C VAL A 190 -27.19 19.64 -19.66
N TYR A 191 -27.04 18.76 -18.67
CA TYR A 191 -26.61 19.14 -17.33
C TYR A 191 -25.11 18.89 -17.19
N THR A 192 -24.38 19.91 -16.77
CA THR A 192 -22.93 19.84 -16.52
C THR A 192 -22.66 19.98 -15.03
N LEU A 193 -22.08 18.94 -14.43
CA LEU A 193 -21.70 18.90 -13.03
C LEU A 193 -20.17 18.91 -12.93
N ASN A 194 -19.61 19.93 -12.29
CA ASN A 194 -18.17 20.06 -12.09
C ASN A 194 -17.78 19.53 -10.70
N PHE A 195 -16.82 18.62 -10.68
CA PHE A 195 -16.30 17.99 -9.48
C PHE A 195 -14.80 18.25 -9.33
N THR A 196 -14.34 18.29 -8.08
CA THR A 196 -12.93 18.32 -7.72
C THR A 196 -12.58 17.08 -6.90
N ALA A 197 -11.75 16.20 -7.45
CA ALA A 197 -11.19 15.05 -6.73
C ALA A 197 -9.84 15.42 -6.09
N LYS A 198 -9.79 15.39 -4.76
CA LYS A 198 -8.63 15.80 -3.95
C LYS A 198 -7.65 14.63 -3.73
N THR A 199 -6.88 14.29 -4.75
CA THR A 199 -5.96 13.13 -4.75
C THR A 199 -4.52 13.49 -4.32
N TYR A 200 -3.64 12.49 -4.30
CA TYR A 200 -2.23 12.59 -3.90
C TYR A 200 -1.34 11.86 -4.91
N MET A 201 -0.24 12.49 -5.31
CA MET A 201 0.76 11.91 -6.22
C MET A 201 1.99 11.49 -5.43
N TYR A 202 2.55 10.35 -5.80
CA TYR A 202 3.74 9.80 -5.17
C TYR A 202 4.91 9.88 -6.13
N GLY A 203 6.09 10.14 -5.57
CA GLY A 203 7.34 10.11 -6.31
C GLY A 203 7.79 8.69 -6.67
N PRO A 204 8.99 8.56 -7.25
CA PRO A 204 9.62 7.26 -7.41
C PRO A 204 9.82 6.61 -6.04
N LEU A 205 9.55 5.31 -5.98
CA LEU A 205 9.89 4.51 -4.80
C LEU A 205 11.37 4.16 -4.87
N PRO A 206 12.14 4.30 -3.77
CA PRO A 206 13.49 3.78 -3.76
C PRO A 206 13.44 2.26 -3.91
N SER A 207 14.15 1.74 -4.90
CA SER A 207 14.29 0.31 -5.15
C SER A 207 15.28 -0.36 -4.18
N THR A 208 15.95 0.42 -3.33
CA THR A 208 17.02 -0.04 -2.45
C THR A 208 16.65 0.23 -1.00
N ASP A 209 16.97 -0.71 -0.10
CA ASP A 209 16.88 -0.59 1.36
C ASP A 209 17.79 0.50 1.97
N GLU A 210 18.50 1.26 1.12
CA GLU A 210 19.42 2.32 1.51
C GLU A 210 18.69 3.36 2.36
N GLY A 211 19.07 3.41 3.63
CA GLY A 211 18.48 4.30 4.64
C GLY A 211 17.75 3.57 5.77
N LEU A 212 17.52 2.26 5.68
CA LEU A 212 17.18 1.46 6.86
C LEU A 212 18.41 1.30 7.75
N ILE A 213 18.25 1.58 9.04
CA ILE A 213 19.32 1.34 10.02
C ILE A 213 19.26 -0.15 10.37
N LYS A 214 20.27 -0.92 9.96
CA LYS A 214 20.38 -2.37 10.23
C LYS A 214 21.42 -2.71 11.32
N LYS A 215 22.31 -1.78 11.64
CA LYS A 215 23.39 -1.94 12.61
C LYS A 215 23.65 -0.64 13.35
N VAL A 216 23.90 -0.72 14.66
CA VAL A 216 24.40 0.39 15.47
C VAL A 216 25.79 0.03 15.99
N GLN A 217 26.71 0.98 15.89
CA GLN A 217 28.07 0.86 16.40
C GLN A 217 28.41 2.08 17.26
N VAL A 218 28.93 1.83 18.46
CA VAL A 218 29.42 2.85 19.39
C VAL A 218 30.86 2.55 19.72
N ASP A 219 31.76 3.49 19.43
CA ASP A 219 33.18 3.40 19.73
C ASP A 219 33.53 4.31 20.91
N TYR A 220 34.14 3.73 21.95
CA TYR A 220 34.73 4.45 23.07
C TYR A 220 36.23 4.66 22.84
N GLN A 221 36.68 5.87 23.15
CA GLN A 221 38.07 6.30 23.10
C GLN A 221 38.52 6.65 24.52
N THR A 222 39.74 6.28 24.88
CA THR A 222 40.34 6.63 26.18
C THR A 222 41.09 7.97 26.15
N ASP A 223 41.39 8.49 24.96
CA ASP A 223 42.01 9.80 24.78
C ASP A 223 40.96 10.91 24.99
N THR A 224 40.97 11.50 26.19
CA THR A 224 40.09 12.60 26.58
C THR A 224 40.52 13.95 26.01
N SER A 225 41.69 14.04 25.38
CA SER A 225 42.24 15.28 24.81
C SER A 225 41.92 15.45 23.32
N ASN A 226 41.78 14.35 22.57
CA ASN A 226 41.48 14.35 21.13
C ASN A 226 40.26 13.50 20.74
N LEU A 227 39.07 13.93 21.16
CA LEU A 227 37.79 13.24 20.89
C LEU A 227 37.42 13.07 19.40
N LYS A 228 38.11 13.77 18.47
CA LYS A 228 37.83 13.69 17.02
C LYS A 228 38.76 12.75 16.25
N THR A 229 39.92 12.42 16.81
CA THR A 229 40.97 11.65 16.13
C THR A 229 41.53 10.53 17.00
N GLY A 230 41.01 10.34 18.21
CA GLY A 230 41.42 9.27 19.11
C GLY A 230 41.17 7.90 18.49
N SER A 231 42.14 6.99 18.66
CA SER A 231 41.96 5.59 18.28
C SER A 231 40.82 4.99 19.09
N ARG A 232 40.00 4.14 18.46
CA ARG A 232 39.01 3.37 19.21
C ARG A 232 39.73 2.39 20.15
N GLN A 233 39.11 2.13 21.30
CA GLN A 233 39.63 1.17 22.27
C GLN A 233 38.60 0.10 22.57
N VAL A 234 37.33 0.50 22.70
CA VAL A 234 36.22 -0.43 22.90
C VAL A 234 35.14 -0.14 21.87
N ARG A 235 34.67 -1.17 21.17
CA ARG A 235 33.54 -1.09 20.25
C ARG A 235 32.40 -1.95 20.75
N TYR A 236 31.22 -1.34 20.82
CA TYR A 236 29.97 -2.05 20.99
C TYR A 236 29.21 -2.05 19.67
N THR A 237 28.84 -3.23 19.20
CA THR A 237 27.95 -3.36 18.04
C THR A 237 26.69 -4.11 18.43
N ALA A 238 25.56 -3.55 18.00
CA ALA A 238 24.26 -4.19 18.10
C ALA A 238 23.69 -4.45 16.71
N GLU A 239 23.36 -5.71 16.46
CA GLU A 239 22.69 -6.19 15.25
C GLU A 239 21.41 -6.93 15.67
N PRO A 240 20.31 -6.81 14.89
CA PRO A 240 19.09 -7.56 15.17
C PRO A 240 19.39 -9.06 15.17
N LEU A 241 18.73 -9.79 16.06
CA LEU A 241 18.84 -11.24 16.20
C LEU A 241 17.44 -11.84 16.25
N ALA A 242 17.22 -12.96 15.58
CA ALA A 242 15.97 -13.70 15.69
C ALA A 242 15.77 -14.20 17.14
N ILE A 243 14.54 -14.13 17.63
CA ILE A 243 14.14 -14.66 18.94
C ILE A 243 13.41 -15.99 18.84
N LYS A 244 13.02 -16.39 17.63
CA LYS A 244 12.36 -17.66 17.31
C LYS A 244 12.97 -18.23 16.02
N ASP A 245 12.72 -19.50 15.78
CA ASP A 245 13.03 -20.15 14.51
C ASP A 245 12.01 -19.72 13.44
N TYR A 246 12.52 -19.42 12.24
CA TYR A 246 11.71 -19.04 11.08
C TYR A 246 11.79 -20.07 9.96
N ASN A 247 12.76 -20.99 10.01
CA ASN A 247 13.07 -21.88 8.91
C ASN A 247 12.63 -23.34 9.15
N ASN A 248 12.29 -23.71 10.40
CA ASN A 248 11.87 -25.07 10.78
C ASN A 248 12.84 -26.15 10.31
N ASP A 249 14.14 -25.92 10.45
CA ASP A 249 15.19 -26.82 9.97
C ASP A 249 15.31 -28.14 10.75
N ALA A 250 14.63 -28.27 11.88
CA ALA A 250 14.65 -29.47 12.73
C ALA A 250 16.09 -29.91 13.06
N THR A 251 16.92 -28.97 13.50
CA THR A 251 18.35 -29.16 13.77
C THR A 251 18.68 -30.47 14.49
N THR A 252 17.92 -30.85 15.53
CA THR A 252 18.05 -32.15 16.21
C THR A 252 16.79 -32.50 17.00
N THR A 253 16.81 -33.60 17.75
CA THR A 253 15.69 -34.03 18.61
C THR A 253 16.14 -34.31 20.04
N LEU A 254 15.22 -34.14 21.00
CA LEU A 254 15.46 -34.53 22.40
C LEU A 254 15.62 -36.05 22.54
N ALA A 255 16.67 -36.49 23.24
CA ALA A 255 16.92 -37.89 23.55
C ALA A 255 16.40 -38.31 24.94
N GLU A 256 15.78 -37.38 25.68
CA GLU A 256 15.14 -37.63 26.98
C GLU A 256 13.95 -36.70 27.21
N VAL A 257 13.05 -37.08 28.13
CA VAL A 257 11.94 -36.23 28.60
C VAL A 257 12.50 -35.22 29.61
N ILE A 258 12.19 -33.93 29.43
CA ILE A 258 12.65 -32.87 30.32
C ILE A 258 11.47 -32.17 31.01
N ASN A 259 11.54 -32.00 32.33
CA ASN A 259 10.56 -31.21 33.09
C ASN A 259 11.05 -29.78 33.32
N SER A 260 10.22 -28.90 33.90
CA SER A 260 10.51 -27.47 34.11
C SER A 260 11.72 -27.14 35.01
N LYS A 261 12.33 -28.13 35.67
CA LYS A 261 13.53 -27.95 36.51
C LYS A 261 14.81 -28.48 35.88
N VAL A 262 14.70 -29.26 34.79
CA VAL A 262 15.87 -29.81 34.09
C VAL A 262 16.56 -28.69 33.32
N VAL A 263 17.87 -28.52 33.57
CA VAL A 263 18.73 -27.52 32.91
C VAL A 263 19.90 -28.15 32.15
N SER A 264 20.01 -29.48 32.17
CA SER A 264 20.98 -30.22 31.38
C SER A 264 20.36 -31.53 30.91
N PHE A 265 20.40 -31.76 29.60
CA PHE A 265 19.72 -32.88 28.95
C PHE A 265 20.45 -33.38 27.70
N GLU A 266 20.10 -34.59 27.25
CA GLU A 266 20.68 -35.20 26.04
C GLU A 266 19.84 -34.94 24.79
N VAL A 267 20.55 -34.73 23.68
CA VAL A 267 19.99 -34.63 22.33
C VAL A 267 20.51 -35.75 21.45
N SER A 268 19.81 -36.07 20.36
CA SER A 268 20.20 -37.14 19.45
C SER A 268 21.55 -36.87 18.76
N ASP A 269 21.78 -35.62 18.35
CA ASP A 269 23.04 -35.15 17.76
C ASP A 269 23.25 -33.67 18.11
N ALA A 270 24.39 -33.32 18.70
CA ALA A 270 24.73 -31.94 19.06
C ALA A 270 25.78 -31.31 18.12
N THR A 271 26.22 -32.01 17.07
CA THR A 271 27.33 -31.57 16.20
C THR A 271 27.09 -30.22 15.52
N SER A 272 25.84 -29.91 15.18
CA SER A 272 25.45 -28.67 14.52
C SER A 272 25.15 -27.52 15.49
N LEU A 273 25.20 -27.76 16.79
CA LEU A 273 24.90 -26.78 17.83
C LEU A 273 26.16 -26.08 18.32
N VAL A 274 26.04 -24.79 18.61
CA VAL A 274 27.17 -23.94 19.06
C VAL A 274 26.89 -23.41 20.46
N PRO A 275 27.87 -23.44 21.40
CA PRO A 275 27.71 -22.81 22.71
C PRO A 275 27.39 -21.31 22.60
N GLU A 276 26.73 -20.76 23.62
CA GLU A 276 26.28 -19.36 23.70
C GLU A 276 25.25 -18.93 22.64
N THR A 277 24.66 -19.88 21.91
CA THR A 277 23.56 -19.64 20.96
C THR A 277 22.19 -20.05 21.54
N PHE A 278 21.12 -19.72 20.83
CA PHE A 278 19.75 -20.00 21.25
C PHE A 278 19.16 -21.17 20.47
N ILE A 279 18.26 -21.91 21.12
CA ILE A 279 17.50 -23.01 20.57
C ILE A 279 16.03 -22.84 20.93
N GLU A 280 15.15 -23.37 20.10
CA GLU A 280 13.72 -23.42 20.32
C GLU A 280 13.24 -24.87 20.35
N ILE A 281 12.40 -25.19 21.34
CA ILE A 281 11.67 -26.46 21.42
C ILE A 281 10.20 -26.12 21.68
N ASP A 282 9.32 -26.55 20.78
CA ASP A 282 7.88 -26.22 20.74
C ASP A 282 7.60 -24.71 20.71
N SER A 283 7.70 -24.03 21.84
CA SER A 283 7.60 -22.56 21.97
C SER A 283 8.46 -22.02 23.12
N GLU A 284 9.35 -22.85 23.66
CA GLU A 284 10.30 -22.47 24.68
C GLU A 284 11.66 -22.17 24.06
N ILE A 285 12.22 -21.01 24.38
CA ILE A 285 13.53 -20.58 23.92
C ILE A 285 14.54 -20.79 25.05
N MET A 286 15.66 -21.42 24.73
CA MET A 286 16.73 -21.72 25.67
C MET A 286 18.08 -21.26 25.11
N LYS A 287 18.97 -20.77 25.97
CA LYS A 287 20.36 -20.44 25.61
C LYS A 287 21.29 -21.59 25.99
N ILE A 288 22.08 -22.08 25.06
CA ILE A 288 23.12 -23.09 25.32
C ILE A 288 24.27 -22.43 26.07
N LYS A 289 24.62 -22.92 27.26
CA LYS A 289 25.82 -22.50 28.00
C LYS A 289 27.05 -23.31 27.61
N SER A 290 26.88 -24.62 27.49
CA SER A 290 27.97 -25.53 27.15
C SER A 290 27.43 -26.84 26.57
N ILE A 291 28.27 -27.48 25.77
CA ILE A 291 27.99 -28.76 25.11
C ILE A 291 29.07 -29.76 25.52
N ALA A 292 28.66 -30.94 25.99
CA ALA A 292 29.55 -32.04 26.33
C ALA A 292 29.08 -33.30 25.60
N ALA A 293 29.74 -33.63 24.48
CA ALA A 293 29.24 -34.61 23.51
C ALA A 293 27.80 -34.25 23.09
N ASN A 294 26.83 -35.12 23.36
CA ASN A 294 25.42 -34.90 23.06
C ASN A 294 24.61 -34.31 24.24
N ARG A 295 25.28 -33.93 25.34
CA ARG A 295 24.62 -33.34 26.50
C ARG A 295 24.74 -31.81 26.48
N LEU A 296 23.60 -31.13 26.47
CA LEU A 296 23.51 -29.68 26.55
C LEU A 296 23.36 -29.25 28.01
N THR A 297 23.94 -28.11 28.35
CA THR A 297 23.61 -27.36 29.57
C THR A 297 23.06 -26.01 29.13
N VAL A 298 21.85 -25.69 29.55
CA VAL A 298 21.11 -24.54 29.02
C VAL A 298 20.64 -23.59 30.12
N ARG A 299 20.33 -22.35 29.73
CA ARG A 299 19.47 -21.44 30.48
C ARG A 299 18.11 -21.41 29.79
N ARG A 300 17.06 -21.64 30.56
CA ARG A 300 15.69 -21.80 30.07
C ARG A 300 14.87 -20.52 30.24
N GLY A 301 13.81 -20.38 29.47
CA GLY A 301 12.91 -19.23 29.55
C GLY A 301 13.53 -17.94 29.03
N GLU A 302 14.37 -18.02 28.00
CA GLU A 302 14.97 -16.83 27.39
C GLU A 302 13.92 -16.05 26.60
N TYR A 303 14.14 -14.74 26.45
CA TYR A 303 13.19 -13.81 25.82
C TYR A 303 11.76 -13.85 26.40
N GLY A 304 11.61 -14.30 27.64
CA GLY A 304 10.30 -14.39 28.32
C GLY A 304 9.47 -15.61 27.93
N SER A 305 10.04 -16.60 27.25
CA SER A 305 9.34 -17.85 26.93
C SER A 305 8.94 -18.61 28.21
N MET A 306 7.80 -19.30 28.16
CA MET A 306 7.33 -20.10 29.31
C MET A 306 8.11 -21.40 29.42
N ILE A 307 8.58 -21.72 30.63
CA ILE A 307 9.29 -22.97 30.90
C ILE A 307 8.29 -24.12 31.04
N THR A 308 8.36 -25.10 30.15
CA THR A 308 7.41 -26.22 30.07
C THR A 308 8.08 -27.59 30.18
N GLN A 309 7.29 -28.66 30.16
CA GLN A 309 7.80 -30.01 29.97
C GLN A 309 7.87 -30.29 28.46
N HIS A 310 8.94 -30.95 28.01
CA HIS A 310 9.07 -31.43 26.63
C HIS A 310 9.26 -32.93 26.61
N ASP A 311 8.63 -33.58 25.65
CA ASP A 311 8.63 -35.02 25.50
C ASP A 311 9.86 -35.54 24.75
N PHE A 312 10.12 -36.83 24.88
CA PHE A 312 11.16 -37.50 24.11
C PHE A 312 10.89 -37.37 22.61
N GLY A 313 11.93 -37.07 21.83
CA GLY A 313 11.82 -36.89 20.39
C GLY A 313 11.24 -35.54 19.95
N ALA A 314 10.98 -34.61 20.88
CA ALA A 314 10.57 -33.25 20.50
C ALA A 314 11.66 -32.60 19.63
N VAL A 315 11.22 -31.85 18.62
CA VAL A 315 12.10 -31.18 17.67
C VAL A 315 12.76 -29.98 18.34
N LEU A 316 14.06 -29.87 18.16
CA LEU A 316 14.88 -28.76 18.61
C LEU A 316 15.41 -28.04 17.37
N ASN A 317 15.04 -26.79 17.22
CA ASN A 317 15.51 -25.90 16.16
C ASN A 317 16.60 -24.97 16.72
N ALA A 318 17.71 -24.82 16.01
CA ALA A 318 18.71 -23.82 16.35
C ALA A 318 18.28 -22.46 15.80
N ILE A 319 18.38 -21.41 16.62
CA ILE A 319 18.11 -20.05 16.16
C ILE A 319 19.42 -19.46 15.64
N THR A 320 19.50 -19.27 14.33
CA THR A 320 20.72 -18.94 13.60
C THR A 320 20.65 -17.57 12.90
N PRO A 321 21.77 -17.07 12.33
CA PRO A 321 21.73 -15.88 11.48
C PRO A 321 20.81 -16.02 10.25
N GLN A 322 20.55 -17.25 9.78
CA GLN A 322 19.62 -17.53 8.69
C GLN A 322 18.19 -17.19 9.09
N ASP A 323 17.80 -17.49 10.33
CA ASP A 323 16.52 -17.07 10.92
C ASP A 323 16.42 -15.55 11.03
N THR A 324 17.53 -14.93 11.42
CA THR A 324 17.63 -13.46 11.51
C THR A 324 17.37 -12.78 10.16
N ALA A 325 17.78 -13.40 9.05
CA ALA A 325 17.51 -12.89 7.71
C ALA A 325 16.04 -13.03 7.28
N LEU A 326 15.27 -13.89 7.97
CA LEU A 326 13.86 -14.17 7.68
C LEU A 326 12.89 -13.42 8.61
N ILE A 327 13.39 -12.60 9.54
CA ILE A 327 12.56 -11.78 10.40
C ILE A 327 11.63 -10.91 9.55
N GLU A 328 10.33 -11.11 9.72
CA GLU A 328 9.33 -10.32 9.02
C GLU A 328 9.25 -8.91 9.60
N PRO A 329 8.93 -7.90 8.77
CA PRO A 329 8.68 -6.55 9.28
C PRO A 329 7.57 -6.52 10.33
N ALA A 330 7.83 -5.80 11.43
CA ALA A 330 6.95 -5.68 12.60
C ALA A 330 6.87 -6.93 13.51
N ASP A 331 7.66 -7.95 13.24
CA ASP A 331 7.88 -9.04 14.20
C ASP A 331 8.83 -8.60 15.33
N ASP A 332 8.72 -9.29 16.47
CA ASP A 332 9.60 -9.06 17.61
C ASP A 332 10.99 -9.65 17.31
N PHE A 333 12.04 -8.91 17.67
CA PHE A 333 13.43 -9.32 17.49
C PHE A 333 14.27 -8.93 18.71
N GLY A 334 15.36 -9.66 18.90
CA GLY A 334 16.36 -9.43 19.92
C GLY A 334 17.51 -8.60 19.37
N PHE A 335 18.47 -8.28 20.24
CA PHE A 335 19.72 -7.65 19.84
C PHE A 335 20.88 -8.55 20.25
N SER A 336 21.78 -8.79 19.30
CA SER A 336 23.11 -9.28 19.62
C SER A 336 23.93 -8.14 20.22
N GLU A 337 24.75 -8.44 21.23
CA GLU A 337 25.69 -7.48 21.80
C GLU A 337 27.09 -8.04 21.65
N PHE A 338 27.88 -7.42 20.78
CA PHE A 338 29.30 -7.74 20.67
C PHE A 338 30.13 -6.61 21.25
N LYS A 339 31.09 -6.98 22.09
CA LYS A 339 32.13 -6.08 22.61
C LYS A 339 33.47 -6.51 22.06
N TYR A 340 34.17 -5.56 21.44
CA TYR A 340 35.52 -5.77 20.92
C TYR A 340 36.47 -4.79 21.59
N ASP A 341 37.61 -5.29 22.06
CA ASP A 341 38.70 -4.48 22.61
C ASP A 341 39.82 -4.39 21.56
N TYR A 342 40.26 -3.17 21.24
CA TYR A 342 41.26 -2.88 20.21
C TYR A 342 42.49 -2.19 20.80
N ASN A 343 43.68 -2.64 20.37
CA ASN A 343 44.98 -2.04 20.70
C ASN A 343 45.81 -1.73 19.45
N ASP A 344 45.17 -1.60 18.29
CA ASP A 344 45.81 -1.43 16.98
C ASP A 344 46.01 0.05 16.58
N GLY A 345 45.51 0.99 17.38
CA GLY A 345 45.63 2.43 17.12
C GLY A 345 44.76 2.94 15.97
N LYS A 346 43.88 2.12 15.41
CA LYS A 346 43.05 2.48 14.25
C LYS A 346 41.86 3.36 14.62
N VAL A 347 41.36 4.11 13.64
CA VAL A 347 40.17 4.96 13.77
C VAL A 347 39.07 4.44 12.83
N TYR A 348 37.82 4.44 13.27
CA TYR A 348 36.71 4.08 12.38
C TYR A 348 36.46 5.21 11.38
N SER A 349 36.38 4.89 10.09
CA SER A 349 35.99 5.84 9.04
C SER A 349 34.52 5.62 8.65
N PRO A 350 33.58 6.49 9.05
CA PRO A 350 32.17 6.36 8.64
C PRO A 350 31.97 6.42 7.13
N SER A 351 32.85 7.14 6.41
CA SER A 351 32.80 7.24 4.95
C SER A 351 33.25 5.99 4.22
N LYS A 352 34.16 5.20 4.82
CA LYS A 352 34.66 3.95 4.21
C LYS A 352 33.99 2.70 4.80
N GLY A 353 33.31 2.83 5.94
CA GLY A 353 32.73 1.71 6.66
C GLY A 353 33.76 0.79 7.32
N GLU A 354 35.03 1.19 7.35
CA GLU A 354 36.16 0.37 7.76
C GLU A 354 37.12 1.14 8.69
N ASP A 355 37.98 0.37 9.34
CA ASP A 355 38.98 0.83 10.29
C ASP A 355 40.28 1.21 9.56
N VAL A 356 40.67 2.48 9.66
CA VAL A 356 41.83 3.07 8.96
C VAL A 356 42.96 3.46 9.88
#